data_AF-A0A352PZ09-F1
#
_entry.id   AF-A0A352PZ09-F1
#
_cell.length_a   1.000
_cell.length_b   1.000
_cell.length_c   1.000
_cell.angle_alpha   90.00
_cell.angle_beta   90.00
_cell.angle_gamma   90.00
#
_symmetry.space_group_name_H-M   'P 1'
#
loop_
_entity.id
_entity.type
_entity.pdbx_description
1 polymer ?
#
loop_
_entity_poly.entity_id
_entity_poly.type
_entity_poly.pdbx_seq_one_letter_code
_entity_poly.pdbx_strand_id
1 'polypeptide(L)'
;PDLVCTFGQRQESIGGVLQAFGFQGAVLHQDAGTIAEAISNIQDVGIATDVEDIAKPLCTHLKKRIQKVRRQVAAIQYDKRPRVLRIMHWEPLISVGPGSFQHDVIEKAGGVNLTGDGTQPYSCCKPEVIIQRDPEVIFFCGSEILARLREDPQ
;
A
#
# COMPACT_ATOMS: atom_id res chain seq x y z
N PRO A 1 24.27 13.49 5.48
CA PRO A 1 23.61 12.28 6.00
C PRO A 1 24.47 11.08 5.64
N ASP A 2 24.56 10.11 6.53
CA ASP A 2 25.22 8.81 6.38
C ASP A 2 24.31 7.77 5.72
N LEU A 3 22.99 7.92 5.86
CA LEU A 3 21.96 7.18 5.13
C LEU A 3 20.84 8.14 4.67
N VAL A 4 20.34 7.91 3.46
CA VAL A 4 19.20 8.60 2.85
C VAL A 4 18.24 7.55 2.32
N CYS A 5 17.08 7.43 2.97
CA CYS A 5 16.01 6.55 2.51
C CYS A 5 15.11 7.31 1.53
N THR A 6 14.91 6.75 0.34
CA THR A 6 13.97 7.26 -0.66
C THR A 6 12.93 6.19 -0.96
N PHE A 7 11.72 6.60 -1.33
CA PHE A 7 10.63 5.67 -1.54
C PHE A 7 9.71 6.03 -2.70
N GLY A 8 9.22 5.00 -3.37
CA GLY A 8 8.25 5.11 -4.46
C GLY A 8 8.82 5.70 -5.74
N GLN A 9 8.14 5.41 -6.85
CA GLN A 9 8.49 5.91 -8.19
C GLN A 9 8.80 7.41 -8.27
N ARG A 10 8.12 8.26 -7.48
CA ARG A 10 8.34 9.71 -7.51
C ARG A 10 9.73 10.13 -7.05
N GLN A 11 10.39 9.32 -6.21
CA GLN A 11 11.70 9.63 -5.65
C GLN A 11 12.83 8.82 -6.28
N GLU A 12 12.51 7.90 -7.20
CA GLU A 12 13.50 7.06 -7.87
C GLU A 12 14.57 7.89 -8.59
N SER A 13 14.15 8.92 -9.33
CA SER A 13 15.06 9.86 -9.99
C SER A 13 15.91 10.67 -9.00
N ILE A 14 15.36 10.98 -7.83
CA ILE A 14 16.08 11.66 -6.74
C ILE A 14 17.21 10.81 -6.19
N GLY A 15 17.02 9.48 -6.12
CA GLY A 15 18.06 8.56 -5.71
C GLY A 15 19.29 8.65 -6.62
N GLY A 16 19.08 8.65 -7.94
CA GLY A 16 20.16 8.80 -8.92
C GLY A 16 20.85 10.17 -8.83
N VAL A 17 20.09 11.24 -8.61
CA VAL A 17 20.65 12.58 -8.37
C VAL A 17 21.53 12.58 -7.13
N LEU A 18 21.05 12.06 -6.00
CA LEU A 18 21.82 11.98 -4.75
C LEU A 18 23.12 11.18 -4.93
N GLN A 19 23.07 10.06 -5.66
CA GLN A 19 24.27 9.31 -6.01
C GLN A 19 25.26 10.14 -6.84
N ALA A 20 24.80 10.90 -7.83
CA ALA A 20 25.67 11.79 -8.63
C ALA A 20 26.32 12.91 -7.79
N PHE A 21 25.67 13.36 -6.70
CA PHE A 21 26.19 14.37 -5.78
C PHE A 21 27.04 13.82 -4.62
N GLY A 22 27.49 12.56 -4.70
CA GLY A 22 28.45 11.99 -3.75
C GLY A 22 27.84 11.11 -2.66
N PHE A 23 26.54 10.81 -2.72
CA PHE A 23 25.86 9.89 -1.78
C PHE A 23 25.80 8.43 -2.29
N GLN A 24 26.73 8.01 -3.14
CA GLN A 24 26.68 6.73 -3.88
C GLN A 24 26.48 5.49 -3.01
N GLY A 25 27.02 5.49 -1.78
CA GLY A 25 26.87 4.39 -0.81
C GLY A 25 25.82 4.62 0.28
N ALA A 26 25.12 5.76 0.26
CA ALA A 26 24.22 6.18 1.32
C ALA A 26 22.75 6.23 0.91
N VAL A 27 22.39 5.90 -0.34
CA VAL A 27 20.98 5.94 -0.79
C VAL A 27 20.36 4.54 -0.75
N LEU A 28 19.34 4.37 0.07
CA LEU A 28 18.49 3.17 0.11
C LEU A 28 17.14 3.52 -0.53
N HIS A 29 16.91 3.07 -1.76
CA HIS A 29 15.63 3.26 -2.45
C HIS A 29 14.72 2.05 -2.28
N GLN A 30 13.46 2.28 -1.92
CA GLN A 30 12.51 1.21 -1.62
C GLN A 30 11.11 1.53 -2.15
N ASP A 31 10.54 0.62 -2.95
CA ASP A 31 9.16 0.73 -3.42
C ASP A 31 8.46 -0.63 -3.28
N ALA A 32 7.85 -0.87 -2.12
CA ALA A 32 7.15 -2.12 -1.86
C ALA A 32 5.75 -2.07 -2.47
N GLY A 33 5.48 -2.96 -3.42
CA GLY A 33 4.15 -3.24 -3.95
C GLY A 33 3.37 -4.27 -3.12
N THR A 34 4.02 -4.94 -2.16
CA THR A 34 3.40 -5.97 -1.32
C THR A 34 3.79 -5.88 0.16
N ILE A 35 3.00 -6.50 1.03
CA ILE A 35 3.33 -6.68 2.45
C ILE A 35 4.62 -7.47 2.65
N ALA A 36 4.88 -8.45 1.78
CA ALA A 36 6.09 -9.26 1.86
C ALA A 36 7.35 -8.42 1.58
N GLU A 37 7.30 -7.60 0.53
CA GLU A 37 8.37 -6.65 0.18
C GLU A 37 8.54 -5.60 1.27
N ALA A 38 7.46 -5.04 1.82
CA ALA A 38 7.56 -4.08 2.92
C ALA A 38 8.27 -4.67 4.16
N ILE A 39 8.05 -5.95 4.46
CA ILE A 39 8.78 -6.64 5.53
C ILE A 39 10.24 -6.88 5.16
N SER A 40 10.53 -7.16 3.89
CA SER A 40 11.92 -7.23 3.40
C SER A 40 12.61 -5.87 3.57
N ASN A 41 11.92 -4.78 3.19
CA ASN A 41 12.44 -3.43 3.29
C ASN A 41 12.81 -3.04 4.73
N ILE A 42 12.01 -3.46 5.72
CA ILE A 42 12.34 -3.27 7.14
C ILE A 42 13.65 -4.00 7.51
N GLN A 43 13.83 -5.22 6.99
CA GLN A 43 15.05 -5.98 7.21
C GLN A 43 16.26 -5.32 6.55
N ASP A 44 16.11 -4.80 5.33
CA ASP A 44 17.16 -4.08 4.60
C ASP A 44 17.57 -2.79 5.32
N VAL A 45 16.60 -2.05 5.87
CA VAL A 45 16.88 -0.90 6.75
C VAL A 45 17.67 -1.34 7.98
N GLY A 46 17.29 -2.46 8.60
CA GLY A 46 18.03 -3.02 9.73
C GLY A 46 19.48 -3.33 9.40
N ILE A 47 19.76 -3.89 8.23
CA ILE A 47 21.13 -4.15 7.73
C ILE A 47 21.86 -2.84 7.47
N ALA A 48 21.21 -1.88 6.79
CA ALA A 48 21.80 -0.59 6.46
C ALA A 48 22.13 0.27 7.70
N THR A 49 21.55 -0.06 8.86
CA THR A 49 21.71 0.68 10.12
C THR A 49 22.36 -0.15 11.23
N ASP A 50 22.89 -1.35 10.94
CA ASP A 50 23.58 -2.25 11.88
C ASP A 50 22.73 -2.59 13.14
N VAL A 51 21.42 -2.80 12.93
CA VAL A 51 20.43 -3.16 13.97
C VAL A 51 19.58 -4.35 13.56
N GLU A 52 20.18 -5.34 12.88
CA GLU A 52 19.49 -6.55 12.45
C GLU A 52 18.92 -7.37 13.60
N ASP A 53 19.51 -7.28 14.78
CA ASP A 53 19.04 -7.89 16.02
C ASP A 53 17.68 -7.32 16.47
N ILE A 54 17.38 -6.07 16.14
CA ILE A 54 16.08 -5.41 16.34
C ILE A 54 15.13 -5.72 15.18
N ALA A 55 15.62 -5.63 13.93
CA ALA A 55 14.79 -5.80 12.74
C ALA A 55 14.26 -7.23 12.57
N LYS A 56 15.09 -8.26 12.83
CA LYS A 56 14.71 -9.67 12.66
C LYS A 56 13.52 -10.10 13.55
N PRO A 57 13.50 -9.80 14.87
CA PRO A 57 12.34 -10.06 15.72
C PRO A 57 11.08 -9.32 15.25
N LEU A 58 11.21 -8.05 14.85
CA LEU A 58 10.10 -7.25 14.33
C LEU A 58 9.49 -7.90 13.09
N CYS A 59 10.30 -8.22 12.08
CA CYS A 59 9.85 -8.88 10.85
C CYS A 59 9.21 -10.24 11.15
N THR A 60 9.77 -11.02 12.08
CA THR A 60 9.20 -12.30 12.52
C THR A 60 7.82 -12.12 13.16
N HIS A 61 7.68 -11.11 14.02
CA HIS A 61 6.41 -10.78 14.67
C HIS A 61 5.35 -10.33 13.65
N LEU A 62 5.71 -9.48 12.70
CA LEU A 62 4.80 -9.03 11.63
C LEU A 62 4.34 -10.21 10.76
N LYS A 63 5.26 -11.09 10.33
CA LYS A 63 4.93 -12.32 9.59
C LYS A 63 3.92 -13.19 10.35
N LYS A 64 4.09 -13.37 11.67
CA LYS A 64 3.13 -14.10 12.52
C LYS A 64 1.76 -13.44 12.57
N ARG A 65 1.70 -12.11 12.70
CA ARG A 65 0.43 -11.35 12.68
C ARG A 65 -0.31 -11.52 11.36
N ILE A 66 0.38 -11.41 10.23
CA ILE A 66 -0.20 -11.59 8.90
C ILE A 66 -0.69 -13.03 8.73
N GLN A 67 0.07 -14.02 9.20
CA GLN A 67 -0.36 -15.41 9.15
C GLN A 67 -1.63 -15.66 9.96
N LYS A 68 -1.79 -14.99 11.11
CA LYS A 68 -3.03 -15.05 11.91
C LYS A 68 -4.22 -14.52 11.13
N VAL A 69 -4.09 -13.34 10.51
CA VAL A 69 -5.14 -12.76 9.65
C VAL A 69 -5.45 -13.71 8.49
N ARG A 70 -4.42 -14.21 7.80
CA ARG A 70 -4.58 -15.16 6.68
C ARG A 70 -5.39 -16.39 7.08
N ARG A 71 -5.14 -16.96 8.27
CA ARG A 71 -5.90 -18.11 8.78
C ARG A 71 -7.35 -17.76 9.06
N GLN A 72 -7.62 -16.57 9.61
CA GLN A 72 -8.98 -16.12 9.90
C GLN A 72 -9.80 -15.90 8.62
N VAL A 73 -9.19 -15.34 7.57
CA VAL A 73 -9.89 -15.01 6.33
C VAL A 73 -9.93 -16.17 5.33
N ALA A 74 -9.11 -17.22 5.51
CA ALA A 74 -9.06 -18.37 4.60
C ALA A 74 -10.38 -19.14 4.50
N ALA A 75 -11.23 -19.08 5.54
CA ALA A 75 -12.53 -19.74 5.55
C ALA A 75 -13.63 -18.93 4.84
N ILE A 76 -13.36 -17.68 4.46
CA ILE A 76 -14.33 -16.80 3.79
C ILE A 76 -14.38 -17.17 2.31
N GLN A 77 -15.54 -17.68 1.88
CA GLN A 77 -15.81 -17.96 0.46
C GLN A 77 -15.72 -16.67 -0.35
N TYR A 78 -15.27 -16.76 -1.61
CA TYR A 78 -15.01 -15.58 -2.43
C TYR A 78 -16.24 -14.68 -2.61
N ASP A 79 -17.43 -15.27 -2.78
CA ASP A 79 -18.72 -14.56 -2.89
C ASP A 79 -19.18 -13.89 -1.59
N LYS A 80 -18.52 -14.18 -0.46
CA LYS A 80 -18.77 -13.58 0.85
C LYS A 80 -17.71 -12.55 1.24
N ARG A 81 -16.70 -12.33 0.40
CA ARG A 81 -15.68 -11.32 0.65
C ARG A 81 -16.25 -9.94 0.39
N PRO A 82 -16.05 -8.96 1.29
CA PRO A 82 -16.55 -7.62 1.08
C PRO A 82 -15.89 -6.99 -0.14
N ARG A 83 -16.69 -6.31 -0.95
CA ARG A 83 -16.22 -5.42 -2.02
C ARG A 83 -15.64 -4.16 -1.41
N VAL A 84 -14.35 -3.93 -1.60
CA VAL A 84 -13.60 -2.85 -0.95
C VAL A 84 -13.15 -1.83 -1.98
N LEU A 85 -13.42 -0.55 -1.71
CA LEU A 85 -12.88 0.60 -2.43
C LEU A 85 -11.90 1.37 -1.55
N ARG A 86 -10.75 1.73 -2.14
CA ARG A 86 -9.76 2.58 -1.49
C ARG A 86 -9.58 3.89 -2.25
N ILE A 87 -10.03 5.00 -1.67
CA ILE A 87 -9.99 6.32 -2.31
C ILE A 87 -8.72 7.09 -1.96
N MET A 88 -7.69 7.01 -2.79
CA MET A 88 -6.42 7.73 -2.60
C MET A 88 -6.54 9.24 -2.77
N HIS A 89 -7.43 9.67 -3.65
CA HIS A 89 -7.69 11.07 -3.95
C HIS A 89 -9.12 11.23 -4.42
N TRP A 90 -9.75 12.37 -4.14
CA TRP A 90 -11.16 12.60 -4.46
C TRP A 90 -11.37 13.23 -5.85
N GLU A 91 -10.54 14.20 -6.25
CA GLU A 91 -10.76 14.96 -7.48
C GLU A 91 -9.46 15.24 -8.26
N PRO A 92 -9.08 14.40 -9.24
CA PRO A 92 -9.85 13.27 -9.75
C PRO A 92 -9.91 12.12 -8.74
N LEU A 93 -10.96 11.28 -8.83
CA LEU A 93 -11.11 10.10 -8.00
C LEU A 93 -10.03 9.09 -8.37
N ILE A 94 -9.07 8.84 -7.48
CA ILE A 94 -7.97 7.89 -7.69
C ILE A 94 -8.13 6.72 -6.73
N SER A 95 -8.07 5.51 -7.26
CA SER A 95 -8.07 4.26 -6.48
C SER A 95 -6.80 3.45 -6.72
N VAL A 96 -6.69 2.32 -6.03
CA VAL A 96 -5.52 1.43 -6.03
C VAL A 96 -5.81 0.12 -6.76
N GLY A 97 -4.94 -0.26 -7.68
CA GLY A 97 -5.06 -1.49 -8.47
C GLY A 97 -3.89 -2.46 -8.24
N PRO A 98 -3.80 -3.54 -9.04
CA PRO A 98 -2.70 -4.50 -8.98
C PRO A 98 -1.32 -3.83 -9.04
N GLY A 99 -0.38 -4.35 -8.26
CA GLY A 99 0.97 -3.78 -8.13
C GLY A 99 1.10 -2.68 -7.06
N SER A 100 0.00 -2.25 -6.43
CA SER A 100 0.07 -1.36 -5.27
C SER A 100 0.07 -2.12 -3.95
N PHE A 101 0.81 -1.61 -2.96
CA PHE A 101 0.81 -2.13 -1.60
C PHE A 101 -0.60 -2.28 -1.02
N GLN A 102 -1.47 -1.30 -1.27
CA GLN A 102 -2.81 -1.26 -0.72
C GLN A 102 -3.74 -2.29 -1.36
N HIS A 103 -3.54 -2.62 -2.65
CA HIS A 103 -4.23 -3.74 -3.27
C HIS A 103 -3.83 -5.07 -2.60
N ASP A 104 -2.54 -5.31 -2.38
CA ASP A 104 -2.07 -6.52 -1.70
C ASP A 104 -2.60 -6.63 -0.25
N VAL A 105 -2.72 -5.50 0.46
CA VAL A 105 -3.36 -5.44 1.79
C VAL A 105 -4.83 -5.84 1.74
N ILE A 106 -5.61 -5.29 0.80
CA ILE A 106 -7.05 -5.59 0.68
C ILE A 106 -7.27 -7.10 0.45
N GLU A 107 -6.55 -7.68 -0.51
CA GLU A 107 -6.69 -9.09 -0.85
C GLU A 107 -6.25 -10.01 0.32
N LYS A 108 -5.15 -9.68 1.01
CA LYS A 108 -4.70 -10.46 2.18
C LYS A 108 -5.60 -10.31 3.40
N ALA A 109 -6.33 -9.21 3.50
CA ALA A 109 -7.35 -9.01 4.53
C ALA A 109 -8.68 -9.72 4.21
N GLY A 110 -8.78 -10.42 3.07
CA GLY A 110 -9.98 -11.15 2.68
C GLY A 110 -11.05 -10.29 2.01
N GLY A 111 -10.71 -9.07 1.61
CA GLY A 111 -11.58 -8.26 0.75
C GLY A 111 -11.38 -8.57 -0.73
N VAL A 112 -12.27 -8.06 -1.56
CA VAL A 112 -12.12 -7.99 -3.02
C VAL A 112 -11.92 -6.54 -3.39
N ASN A 113 -10.76 -6.20 -3.94
CA ASN A 113 -10.51 -4.82 -4.38
C ASN A 113 -11.37 -4.51 -5.62
N LEU A 114 -12.27 -3.52 -5.50
CA LEU A 114 -13.15 -3.12 -6.59
C LEU A 114 -12.43 -2.59 -7.82
N THR A 115 -11.17 -2.16 -7.70
CA THR A 115 -10.33 -1.73 -8.83
C THR A 115 -9.21 -2.73 -9.12
N GLY A 116 -9.36 -3.96 -8.62
CA GLY A 116 -8.40 -5.06 -8.78
C GLY A 116 -8.32 -5.66 -10.19
N ASP A 117 -9.25 -5.33 -11.08
CA ASP A 117 -9.24 -5.72 -12.50
C ASP A 117 -8.45 -4.74 -13.39
N GLY A 118 -7.95 -3.64 -12.82
CA GLY A 118 -7.10 -2.68 -13.53
C GLY A 118 -5.70 -3.22 -13.84
N THR A 119 -4.96 -2.49 -14.67
CA THR A 119 -3.57 -2.83 -15.06
C THR A 119 -2.52 -1.95 -14.41
N GLN A 120 -2.93 -0.98 -13.59
CA GLN A 120 -2.07 0.05 -13.00
C GLN A 120 -2.23 0.07 -11.48
N PRO A 121 -1.15 0.34 -10.72
CA PRO A 121 -1.21 0.42 -9.26
C PRO A 121 -2.07 1.59 -8.78
N TYR A 122 -2.16 2.67 -9.56
CA TYR A 122 -2.95 3.85 -9.26
C TYR A 122 -3.67 4.32 -10.53
N SER A 123 -4.98 4.45 -10.47
CA SER A 123 -5.79 4.82 -11.65
C SER A 123 -6.96 5.72 -11.29
N CYS A 124 -7.27 6.63 -12.21
CA CYS A 124 -8.48 7.45 -12.13
C CYS A 124 -9.72 6.57 -12.34
N CYS A 125 -10.71 6.77 -11.48
CA CYS A 125 -11.98 6.07 -11.50
C CYS A 125 -13.10 7.05 -11.86
N LYS A 126 -14.09 6.57 -12.60
CA LYS A 126 -15.32 7.34 -12.84
C LYS A 126 -16.31 7.07 -11.69
N PRO A 127 -16.85 8.09 -11.01
CA PRO A 127 -17.80 7.90 -9.91
C PRO A 127 -18.97 6.98 -10.27
N GLU A 128 -19.50 7.09 -11.49
CA GLU A 128 -20.64 6.27 -11.95
C GLU A 128 -20.29 4.78 -12.00
N VAL A 129 -19.05 4.45 -12.37
CA VAL A 129 -18.56 3.06 -12.39
C VAL A 129 -18.42 2.53 -10.96
N ILE A 130 -18.00 3.38 -10.03
CA ILE A 130 -17.87 3.00 -8.61
C ILE A 130 -19.25 2.73 -8.00
N ILE A 131 -20.23 3.60 -8.25
CA ILE A 131 -21.62 3.41 -7.79
C ILE A 131 -22.19 2.09 -8.33
N GLN A 132 -21.98 1.80 -9.62
CA GLN A 132 -22.42 0.53 -10.23
C GLN A 132 -21.74 -0.71 -9.64
N ARG A 133 -20.51 -0.58 -9.12
CA ARG A 133 -19.76 -1.67 -8.49
C ARG A 133 -20.13 -1.88 -7.01
N ASP A 134 -20.96 -1.01 -6.43
CA ASP A 134 -21.59 -1.16 -5.12
C ASP A 134 -20.61 -1.57 -4.00
N PRO A 135 -19.66 -0.70 -3.60
CA PRO A 135 -18.72 -0.99 -2.52
C PRO A 135 -19.42 -1.24 -1.19
N GLU A 136 -19.07 -2.34 -0.53
CA GLU A 136 -19.53 -2.64 0.83
C GLU A 136 -18.66 -1.94 1.89
N VAL A 137 -17.40 -1.67 1.56
CA VAL A 137 -16.44 -0.97 2.42
C VAL A 137 -15.70 0.07 1.61
N ILE A 138 -15.70 1.31 2.09
CA ILE A 138 -14.90 2.41 1.53
C ILE A 138 -13.94 2.87 2.62
N PHE A 139 -12.65 2.97 2.30
CA PHE A 139 -11.67 3.60 3.19
C PHE A 139 -10.77 4.59 2.46
N PHE A 140 -10.32 5.59 3.19
CA PHE A 140 -9.55 6.72 2.70
C PHE A 140 -8.55 7.19 3.76
N CYS A 141 -7.57 8.00 3.35
CA CYS A 141 -6.67 8.67 4.29
C CYS A 141 -7.04 10.15 4.38
N GLY A 142 -6.90 10.71 5.58
CA GLY A 142 -7.18 12.13 5.84
C GLY A 142 -8.62 12.38 6.26
N SER A 143 -8.82 13.42 7.08
CA SER A 143 -10.14 13.85 7.55
C SER A 143 -10.87 14.76 6.57
N GLU A 144 -10.18 15.26 5.54
CA GLU A 144 -10.69 16.27 4.59
C GLU A 144 -11.88 15.74 3.79
N ILE A 145 -11.88 14.44 3.49
CA ILE A 145 -12.96 13.79 2.76
C ILE A 145 -14.25 13.69 3.59
N LEU A 146 -14.20 13.83 4.92
CA LEU A 146 -15.43 13.93 5.72
C LEU A 146 -16.24 15.18 5.39
N ALA A 147 -15.58 16.28 5.01
CA ALA A 147 -16.29 17.47 4.54
C ALA A 147 -16.97 17.18 3.19
N ARG A 148 -16.28 16.48 2.29
CA ARG A 148 -16.81 16.11 0.96
C ARG A 148 -17.98 15.12 1.04
N LEU A 149 -17.90 14.09 1.89
CA LEU A 149 -18.99 13.13 2.12
C LEU A 149 -20.23 13.78 2.75
N ARG A 150 -20.08 14.90 3.45
CA ARG A 150 -21.23 15.68 3.96
C ARG A 150 -21.86 16.55 2.88
N GLU A 151 -21.05 17.03 1.92
CA GLU A 151 -21.51 17.83 0.79
C GLU A 151 -22.17 16.98 -0.29
N ASP A 152 -21.75 15.72 -0.45
CA ASP A 152 -22.30 14.75 -1.40
C ASP A 152 -22.66 13.43 -0.69
N PRO A 153 -23.90 13.30 -0.18
CA PRO A 153 -24.32 12.15 0.62
C PRO A 153 -24.78 10.93 -0.21
N GLN A 154 -24.69 11.00 -1.55
CA GLN A 154 -25.21 9.95 -2.45
C GLN A 154 -24.14 8.94 -2.86
#